data_AF-A0A0B6YQ07-F1
#
_entry.id   AF-A0A0B6YQ07-F1
#
_cell.length_a   1.000
_cell.length_b   1.000
_cell.length_c   1.000
_cell.angle_alpha   90.00
_cell.angle_beta   90.00
_cell.angle_gamma   90.00
#
_symmetry.space_group_name_H-M   'P 1'
#
loop_
_entity.id
_entity.type
_entity.pdbx_description
1 polymer ?
#
loop_
_entity_poly.entity_id
_entity_poly.type
_entity_poly.pdbx_seq_one_letter_code
_entity_poly.pdbx_strand_id
1 'polypeptide(L)'
;MMMANTENDPEIEVLRKELDWLLQKEVHPVLQDIRDTLQECYDCLPFHGTAEKTYHHEELPPQRIVLSSSNVSNLNLKSSVTLRGDCIEAAEIQFKHKQGKEHNIFKTKIKQGSFWKLPQIRDAGSHLCTALDISCRHDSCHEYKSVKEVFMLLDELMDSLLKCRECLSLPKRKSIHDLVENKSLQIFNPPLPSDIAVSFYIHTSKLVLALYCLHH
;
A
#
# COMPACT_ATOMS: atom_id res chain seq x y z
N MET A 1 -45.86 42.14 -7.90
CA MET A 1 -44.57 42.40 -8.56
C MET A 1 -43.73 43.21 -7.58
N MET A 2 -42.95 42.53 -6.74
CA MET A 2 -41.96 43.17 -5.86
C MET A 2 -40.65 42.48 -6.18
N MET A 3 -39.78 43.17 -6.91
CA MET A 3 -38.40 42.76 -7.09
C MET A 3 -37.70 42.97 -5.75
N ALA A 4 -37.22 41.88 -5.16
CA ALA A 4 -36.37 41.93 -4.00
C ALA A 4 -35.11 42.73 -4.35
N ASN A 5 -34.76 43.70 -3.51
CA ASN A 5 -33.48 44.41 -3.58
C ASN A 5 -32.35 43.42 -3.27
N THR A 6 -31.87 42.71 -4.29
CA THR A 6 -30.80 41.70 -4.16
C THR A 6 -29.40 42.24 -4.51
N GLU A 7 -29.23 43.53 -4.79
CA GLU A 7 -27.97 44.04 -5.34
C GLU A 7 -26.98 44.59 -4.32
N ASN A 8 -27.34 44.75 -3.03
CA ASN A 8 -26.43 45.37 -2.07
C ASN A 8 -26.68 44.92 -0.62
N ASP A 9 -26.82 43.61 -0.43
CA ASP A 9 -26.89 43.04 0.91
C ASP A 9 -25.47 43.02 1.52
N PRO A 10 -25.21 43.80 2.59
CA PRO A 10 -23.90 43.80 3.24
C PRO A 10 -23.49 42.41 3.74
N GLU A 11 -24.44 41.53 4.03
CA GLU A 11 -24.18 40.14 4.41
C GLU A 11 -23.54 39.35 3.26
N ILE A 12 -24.07 39.49 2.03
CA ILE A 12 -23.52 38.82 0.84
C ILE A 12 -22.09 39.29 0.55
N GLU A 13 -21.81 40.58 0.76
CA GLU A 13 -20.47 41.15 0.54
C GLU A 13 -19.46 40.65 1.58
N VAL A 14 -19.87 40.51 2.84
CA VAL A 14 -19.03 39.91 3.88
C VAL A 14 -18.73 38.44 3.55
N LEU A 15 -19.75 37.66 3.17
CA LEU A 15 -19.57 36.25 2.80
C LEU A 15 -18.64 36.06 1.60
N ARG A 16 -18.69 36.96 0.61
CA ARG A 16 -17.74 36.95 -0.52
C ARG A 16 -16.31 37.18 -0.07
N LYS A 17 -16.08 38.16 0.81
CA LYS A 17 -14.74 38.45 1.35
C LYS A 17 -14.21 37.31 2.21
N GLU A 18 -15.07 36.68 3.02
CA GLU A 18 -14.69 35.49 3.78
C GLU A 18 -14.30 34.33 2.87
N LEU A 19 -15.05 34.14 1.77
CA LEU A 19 -14.73 33.12 0.78
C LEU A 19 -13.39 33.40 0.07
N ASP A 20 -13.16 34.64 -0.37
CA ASP A 20 -11.90 35.03 -1.00
C ASP A 20 -10.72 34.86 -0.04
N TRP A 21 -10.91 35.22 1.23
CA TRP A 21 -9.92 35.00 2.28
C TRP A 21 -9.63 33.50 2.45
N LEU A 22 -10.64 32.65 2.51
CA LEU A 22 -10.49 31.20 2.63
C LEU A 22 -9.65 30.64 1.46
N LEU A 23 -10.00 31.02 0.23
CA LEU A 23 -9.30 30.57 -0.98
C LEU A 23 -7.83 30.99 -1.00
N GLN A 24 -7.53 32.21 -0.54
CA GLN A 24 -6.17 32.76 -0.60
C GLN A 24 -5.29 32.40 0.61
N LYS A 25 -5.88 32.23 1.79
CA LYS A 25 -5.14 32.09 3.04
C LYS A 25 -5.16 30.69 3.63
N GLU A 26 -6.23 29.93 3.43
CA GLU A 26 -6.38 28.63 4.08
C GLU A 26 -6.00 27.46 3.16
N VAL A 27 -6.31 27.56 1.86
CA VAL A 27 -6.10 26.45 0.92
C VAL A 27 -4.63 26.05 0.81
N HIS A 28 -3.71 27.01 0.65
CA HIS A 28 -2.29 26.69 0.48
C HIS A 28 -1.65 26.02 1.71
N PRO A 29 -1.84 26.52 2.96
CA PRO A 29 -1.36 25.83 4.15
C PRO A 29 -1.89 24.40 4.26
N VAL A 30 -3.18 24.17 4.02
CA VAL A 30 -3.76 22.83 4.11
C VAL A 30 -3.18 21.89 3.04
N LEU A 31 -2.99 22.37 1.81
CA LEU A 31 -2.34 21.57 0.76
C LEU A 31 -0.87 21.28 1.09
N GLN A 32 -0.18 22.20 1.77
CA GLN A 32 1.17 21.97 2.26
C GLN A 32 1.19 20.88 3.34
N ASP A 33 0.31 20.94 4.32
CA ASP A 33 0.19 19.91 5.37
C ASP A 33 -0.14 18.53 4.78
N ILE A 34 -1.02 18.50 3.76
CA ILE A 34 -1.32 17.27 3.02
C ILE A 34 -0.04 16.75 2.34
N ARG A 35 0.70 17.59 1.62
CA ARG A 35 1.94 17.20 0.95
C ARG A 35 2.98 16.65 1.93
N ASP A 36 3.17 17.31 3.06
CA ASP A 36 4.14 16.87 4.08
C ASP A 36 3.73 15.51 4.66
N THR A 37 2.44 15.32 4.95
CA THR A 37 1.89 14.03 5.40
C THR A 37 2.06 12.93 4.34
N LEU A 38 1.83 13.25 3.06
CA LEU A 38 2.00 12.30 1.96
C LEU A 38 3.46 11.92 1.77
N GLN A 39 4.39 12.86 1.97
CA GLN A 39 5.82 12.59 1.91
C GLN A 39 6.25 11.65 3.03
N GLU A 40 5.79 11.87 4.27
CA GLU A 40 6.04 10.94 5.39
C GLU A 40 5.50 9.54 5.08
N CYS A 41 4.30 9.44 4.49
CA CYS A 41 3.72 8.17 4.06
C CYS A 41 4.58 7.48 2.99
N TYR A 42 5.16 8.25 2.06
CA TYR A 42 6.02 7.73 0.99
C TYR A 42 7.32 7.17 1.57
N ASP A 43 7.93 7.91 2.49
CA ASP A 43 9.17 7.52 3.15
C ASP A 43 8.99 6.28 4.05
N CYS A 44 7.78 6.07 4.59
CA CYS A 44 7.43 4.88 5.38
C CYS A 44 7.17 3.63 4.53
N LEU A 45 6.81 3.78 3.26
CA LEU A 45 6.47 2.66 2.40
C LEU A 45 7.78 1.98 1.93
N PRO A 46 7.91 0.64 2.00
CA PRO A 46 9.05 -0.07 1.44
C PRO A 46 8.91 -0.12 -0.09
N PHE A 47 8.95 1.03 -0.74
CA PHE A 47 8.80 1.22 -2.18
C PHE A 47 9.69 2.39 -2.59
N HIS A 48 10.39 2.27 -3.71
CA HIS A 48 11.05 3.40 -4.35
C HIS A 48 10.48 3.48 -5.77
N GLY A 49 9.71 4.54 -6.01
CA GLY A 49 9.22 4.86 -7.34
C GLY A 49 10.32 5.44 -8.23
N THR A 50 9.99 5.66 -9.50
CA THR A 50 10.86 6.39 -10.44
C THR A 50 10.81 7.91 -10.24
N ALA A 51 10.11 8.40 -9.21
CA ALA A 51 10.01 9.83 -8.92
C ALA A 51 11.41 10.35 -8.58
N GLU A 52 11.90 11.25 -9.41
CA GLU A 52 13.24 11.82 -9.41
C GLU A 52 13.64 12.41 -8.06
N LYS A 53 14.25 11.59 -7.21
CA LYS A 53 15.28 12.04 -6.28
C LYS A 53 16.39 11.01 -6.23
N THR A 54 17.42 11.34 -7.01
CA THR A 54 18.80 10.87 -6.93
C THR A 54 19.36 11.11 -5.53
N TYR A 55 18.92 10.34 -4.55
CA TYR A 55 19.69 10.09 -3.34
C TYR A 55 19.96 8.60 -3.35
N HIS A 56 21.23 8.29 -3.55
CA HIS A 56 21.90 6.99 -3.38
C HIS A 56 21.00 5.74 -3.49
N HIS A 57 21.37 4.84 -4.40
CA HIS A 57 21.08 3.40 -4.26
C HIS A 57 21.68 2.85 -2.94
N GLU A 58 21.32 3.41 -1.79
CA GLU A 58 21.31 2.67 -0.55
C GLU A 58 20.19 1.67 -0.72
N GLU A 59 20.56 0.45 -1.07
CA GLU A 59 19.66 -0.68 -1.12
C GLU A 59 18.79 -0.63 0.14
N LEU A 60 17.47 -0.47 -0.03
CA LEU A 60 16.51 -0.49 1.07
C LEU A 60 16.92 -1.59 2.05
N PRO A 61 17.17 -1.27 3.33
CA PRO A 61 17.71 -2.24 4.24
C PRO A 61 16.73 -3.41 4.35
N PRO A 62 17.22 -4.65 4.24
CA PRO A 62 16.34 -5.81 4.30
C PRO A 62 15.70 -5.89 5.68
N GLN A 63 14.36 -5.92 5.73
CA GLN A 63 13.62 -6.04 6.97
C GLN A 63 13.33 -7.52 7.25
N ARG A 64 13.82 -8.03 8.38
CA ARG A 64 13.53 -9.39 8.83
C ARG A 64 12.27 -9.42 9.70
N ILE A 65 11.27 -10.17 9.26
CA ILE A 65 9.95 -10.31 9.89
C ILE A 65 9.76 -11.78 10.29
N VAL A 66 9.38 -12.02 11.55
CA VAL A 66 9.04 -13.37 12.02
C VAL A 66 7.52 -13.50 12.08
N LEU A 67 6.99 -14.48 11.36
CA LEU A 67 5.58 -14.82 11.31
C LEU A 67 5.35 -16.13 12.07
N SER A 68 4.32 -16.20 12.90
CA SER A 68 3.93 -17.44 13.57
C SER A 68 2.42 -17.56 13.63
N SER A 69 1.90 -18.77 13.49
CA SER A 69 0.46 -19.04 13.64
C SER A 69 0.04 -18.84 15.10
N SER A 70 -1.18 -18.36 15.30
CA SER A 70 -1.82 -18.37 16.62
C SER A 70 -1.96 -19.81 17.14
N ASN A 71 -1.89 -19.96 18.46
CA ASN A 71 -1.92 -21.24 19.19
C ASN A 71 -3.19 -22.09 19.00
N VAL A 72 -4.16 -21.61 18.21
CA VAL A 72 -5.43 -22.29 17.93
C VAL A 72 -5.27 -23.32 16.80
N SER A 73 -4.23 -23.22 15.97
CA SER A 73 -3.99 -24.13 14.85
C SER A 73 -2.99 -25.25 15.20
N ASN A 74 -3.35 -26.50 14.89
CA ASN A 74 -2.45 -27.66 15.03
C ASN A 74 -1.29 -27.66 14.00
N LEU A 75 -1.23 -26.65 13.12
CA LEU A 75 -0.25 -26.55 12.04
C LEU A 75 1.16 -26.18 12.52
N ASN A 76 1.26 -25.49 13.67
CA ASN A 76 2.51 -24.96 14.22
C ASN A 76 3.38 -24.27 13.14
N LEU A 77 2.76 -23.34 12.40
CA LEU A 77 3.39 -22.62 11.31
C LEU A 77 4.29 -21.52 11.86
N LYS A 78 5.55 -21.52 11.46
CA LYS A 78 6.53 -20.47 11.75
C LYS A 78 7.24 -20.09 10.46
N SER A 79 7.54 -18.82 10.29
CA SER A 79 8.28 -18.34 9.13
C SER A 79 9.18 -17.16 9.51
N SER A 80 10.37 -17.11 8.91
CA SER A 80 11.27 -15.96 8.95
C SER A 80 11.38 -15.42 7.54
N VAL A 81 10.89 -14.20 7.33
CA VAL A 81 10.82 -13.54 6.02
C VAL A 81 11.74 -12.34 5.99
N THR A 82 12.47 -12.16 4.90
CA THR A 82 13.28 -10.97 4.62
C THR A 82 12.63 -10.20 3.48
N LEU A 83 12.06 -9.05 3.80
CA LEU A 83 11.41 -8.12 2.88
C LEU A 83 12.41 -7.03 2.47
N ARG A 84 12.57 -6.81 1.16
CA ARG A 84 13.29 -5.67 0.60
C ARG A 84 12.40 -4.99 -0.42
N GLY A 85 12.02 -3.75 -0.15
CA GLY A 85 11.06 -3.04 -0.99
C GLY A 85 9.74 -3.80 -1.12
N ASP A 86 9.31 -4.01 -2.36
CA ASP A 86 8.12 -4.77 -2.73
C ASP A 86 8.40 -6.27 -2.94
N CYS A 87 9.58 -6.77 -2.55
CA CYS A 87 10.01 -8.13 -2.82
C CYS A 87 10.43 -8.89 -1.56
N ILE A 88 9.99 -10.14 -1.43
CA ILE A 88 10.49 -11.08 -0.43
C ILE A 88 11.67 -11.82 -1.04
N GLU A 89 12.89 -11.49 -0.61
CA GLU A 89 14.14 -12.08 -1.10
C GLU A 89 14.45 -13.42 -0.45
N ALA A 90 14.07 -13.58 0.81
CA ALA A 90 14.22 -14.82 1.54
C ALA A 90 12.98 -15.08 2.39
N ALA A 91 12.54 -16.32 2.41
CA ALA A 91 11.58 -16.79 3.39
C ALA A 91 11.97 -18.21 3.77
N GLU A 92 12.06 -18.48 5.07
CA GLU A 92 12.19 -19.82 5.62
C GLU A 92 10.87 -20.16 6.32
N ILE A 93 10.21 -21.21 5.86
CA ILE A 93 8.88 -21.62 6.31
C ILE A 93 9.00 -23.00 6.96
N GLN A 94 8.43 -23.13 8.15
CA GLN A 94 8.36 -24.35 8.93
C GLN A 94 6.91 -24.64 9.33
N PHE A 95 6.43 -25.85 9.09
CA PHE A 95 5.08 -26.27 9.48
C PHE A 95 5.02 -27.78 9.71
N LYS A 96 3.98 -28.24 10.42
CA LYS A 96 3.75 -29.66 10.65
C LYS A 96 3.16 -30.32 9.40
N HIS A 97 3.80 -31.36 8.89
CA HIS A 97 3.38 -32.13 7.72
C HIS A 97 3.95 -33.56 7.73
N LYS A 98 3.21 -34.52 7.16
CA LYS A 98 3.57 -35.96 7.11
C LYS A 98 4.88 -36.26 6.37
N GLN A 99 5.29 -35.39 5.43
CA GLN A 99 6.56 -35.52 4.71
C GLN A 99 7.74 -34.87 5.47
N GLY A 100 7.51 -34.31 6.66
CA GLY A 100 8.55 -33.76 7.52
C GLY A 100 9.35 -34.86 8.22
N LYS A 101 10.68 -34.69 8.31
CA LYS A 101 11.57 -35.72 8.87
C LYS A 101 11.54 -35.76 10.40
N GLU A 102 11.73 -34.61 11.05
CA GLU A 102 11.82 -34.50 12.52
C GLU A 102 10.46 -34.11 13.09
N HIS A 103 9.85 -34.95 13.91
CA HIS A 103 8.55 -34.68 14.55
C HIS A 103 7.43 -34.27 13.58
N ASN A 104 7.46 -34.77 12.34
CA ASN A 104 6.59 -34.36 11.24
C ASN A 104 6.68 -32.86 10.93
N ILE A 105 7.86 -32.25 11.04
CA ILE A 105 8.10 -30.85 10.70
C ILE A 105 8.73 -30.78 9.32
N PHE A 106 8.06 -30.09 8.40
CA PHE A 106 8.57 -29.77 7.08
C PHE A 106 9.15 -28.36 7.07
N LYS A 107 10.34 -28.21 6.47
CA LYS A 107 11.04 -26.94 6.35
C LYS A 107 11.34 -26.69 4.88
N THR A 108 11.04 -25.49 4.41
CA THR A 108 11.38 -25.04 3.06
C THR A 108 11.82 -23.59 3.06
N LYS A 109 12.57 -23.20 2.04
CA LYS A 109 12.99 -21.82 1.85
C LYS A 109 12.95 -21.38 0.40
N ILE A 110 12.86 -20.07 0.16
CA ILE A 110 13.06 -19.51 -1.18
C ILE A 110 14.49 -19.80 -1.65
N LYS A 111 14.65 -20.24 -2.90
CA LYS A 111 15.92 -20.50 -3.57
C LYS A 111 16.74 -19.22 -3.67
N GLN A 112 18.06 -19.33 -3.51
CA GLN A 112 18.96 -18.20 -3.72
C GLN A 112 18.77 -17.62 -5.14
N GLY A 113 18.71 -16.29 -5.24
CA GLY A 113 18.48 -15.58 -6.50
C GLY A 113 17.03 -15.56 -6.99
N SER A 114 16.09 -16.18 -6.27
CA SER A 114 14.66 -16.06 -6.52
C SER A 114 13.99 -15.14 -5.50
N PHE A 115 12.87 -14.52 -5.85
CA PHE A 115 12.13 -13.61 -4.98
C PHE A 115 10.63 -13.68 -5.24
N TRP A 116 9.84 -13.35 -4.22
CA TRP A 116 8.39 -13.26 -4.32
C TRP A 116 7.96 -11.80 -4.33
N LYS A 117 7.37 -11.34 -5.44
CA LYS A 117 6.87 -9.98 -5.58
C LYS A 117 5.58 -9.76 -4.80
N LEU A 118 5.43 -8.59 -4.19
CA LEU A 118 4.23 -8.10 -3.52
C LEU A 118 3.68 -6.89 -4.30
N PRO A 119 2.90 -7.12 -5.38
CA PRO A 119 2.36 -6.04 -6.20
C PRO A 119 1.58 -4.99 -5.40
N GLN A 120 0.97 -5.38 -4.29
CA GLN A 120 0.22 -4.46 -3.41
C GLN A 120 1.07 -3.29 -2.92
N ILE A 121 2.34 -3.52 -2.55
CA ILE A 121 3.24 -2.47 -2.05
C ILE A 121 3.57 -1.52 -3.20
N ARG A 122 3.94 -2.07 -4.35
CA ARG A 122 4.30 -1.30 -5.54
C ARG A 122 3.13 -0.50 -6.11
N ASP A 123 1.96 -1.12 -6.23
CA ASP A 123 0.75 -0.49 -6.77
C ASP A 123 0.28 0.62 -5.81
N ALA A 124 0.34 0.40 -4.49
CA ALA A 124 0.07 1.44 -3.49
C ALA A 124 1.06 2.61 -3.59
N GLY A 125 2.35 2.31 -3.72
CA GLY A 125 3.40 3.32 -3.89
C GLY A 125 3.20 4.16 -5.14
N SER A 126 2.78 3.54 -6.25
CA SER A 126 2.45 4.26 -7.49
C SER A 126 1.29 5.24 -7.28
N HIS A 127 0.22 4.83 -6.61
CA HIS A 127 -0.91 5.72 -6.30
C HIS A 127 -0.54 6.83 -5.32
N LEU A 128 0.40 6.57 -4.41
CA LEU A 128 0.92 7.59 -3.51
C LEU A 128 1.77 8.63 -4.25
N CYS A 129 2.62 8.20 -5.20
CA CYS A 129 3.33 9.13 -6.10
C CYS A 129 2.34 10.00 -6.89
N THR A 130 1.27 9.42 -7.45
CA THR A 130 0.24 10.20 -8.14
C THR A 130 -0.43 11.22 -7.21
N ALA A 131 -0.71 10.87 -5.95
CA ALA A 131 -1.26 11.80 -4.98
C ALA A 131 -0.30 12.96 -4.65
N LEU A 132 1.01 12.66 -4.53
CA LEU A 132 2.05 13.67 -4.37
C LEU A 132 2.11 14.61 -5.58
N ASP A 133 2.09 14.07 -6.80
CA ASP A 133 2.08 14.86 -8.04
C ASP A 133 0.84 15.76 -8.12
N ILE A 134 -0.34 15.25 -7.74
CA ILE A 134 -1.58 16.05 -7.64
C ILE A 134 -1.40 17.19 -6.63
N SER A 135 -0.86 16.91 -5.44
CA SER A 135 -0.64 17.92 -4.38
C SER A 135 0.38 19.01 -4.77
N CYS A 136 1.29 18.69 -5.69
CA CYS A 136 2.32 19.60 -6.20
C CYS A 136 1.95 20.31 -7.50
N ARG A 137 0.80 20.00 -8.10
CA ARG A 137 0.41 20.51 -9.42
C ARG A 137 0.28 22.03 -9.45
N HIS A 138 -0.18 22.62 -8.36
CA HIS A 138 -0.33 24.06 -8.20
C HIS A 138 0.79 24.58 -7.30
N ASP A 139 1.50 25.60 -7.79
CA ASP A 139 2.50 26.30 -7.00
C ASP A 139 1.83 27.10 -5.86
N SER A 140 2.62 27.44 -4.86
CA SER A 140 2.33 28.38 -3.77
C SER A 140 1.80 29.74 -4.24
N CYS A 141 2.03 30.13 -5.49
CA CYS A 141 1.52 31.36 -6.10
C CYS A 141 0.19 31.19 -6.85
N HIS A 142 -0.41 30.00 -6.88
CA HIS A 142 -1.65 29.75 -7.62
C HIS A 142 -2.88 30.35 -6.95
N GLU A 143 -3.52 31.34 -7.58
CA GLU A 143 -4.76 31.91 -7.06
C GLU A 143 -5.97 31.06 -7.43
N TYR A 144 -6.52 30.34 -6.45
CA TYR A 144 -7.78 29.60 -6.61
C TYR A 144 -8.95 30.57 -6.82
N LYS A 145 -9.68 30.39 -7.92
CA LYS A 145 -10.77 31.31 -8.33
C LYS A 145 -12.14 30.89 -7.84
N SER A 146 -12.27 29.63 -7.43
CA SER A 146 -13.54 29.08 -6.96
C SER A 146 -13.33 27.89 -6.05
N VAL A 147 -14.30 27.66 -5.16
CA VAL A 147 -14.34 26.46 -4.33
C VAL A 147 -14.41 25.18 -5.17
N LYS A 148 -15.06 25.25 -6.33
CA LYS A 148 -15.17 24.10 -7.26
C LYS A 148 -13.80 23.62 -7.75
N GLU A 149 -12.89 24.55 -8.02
CA GLU A 149 -11.52 24.23 -8.42
C GLU A 149 -10.78 23.47 -7.32
N VAL A 150 -10.90 23.93 -6.08
CA VAL A 150 -10.32 23.26 -4.91
C VAL A 150 -10.94 21.88 -4.71
N PHE A 151 -12.26 21.74 -4.82
CA PHE A 151 -12.93 20.44 -4.72
C PHE A 151 -12.46 19.47 -5.79
N MET A 152 -12.33 19.90 -7.05
CA MET A 152 -11.86 19.00 -8.11
C MET A 152 -10.45 18.48 -7.84
N LEU A 153 -9.56 19.32 -7.30
CA LEU A 153 -8.22 18.92 -6.89
C LEU A 153 -8.28 17.89 -5.74
N LEU A 154 -9.08 18.17 -4.71
CA LEU A 154 -9.22 17.30 -3.55
C LEU A 154 -9.88 15.97 -3.91
N ASP A 155 -10.88 15.96 -4.78
CA ASP A 155 -11.54 14.74 -5.27
C ASP A 155 -10.56 13.83 -6.00
N GLU A 156 -9.73 14.40 -6.88
CA GLU A 156 -8.70 13.65 -7.60
C GLU A 156 -7.62 13.09 -6.64
N LEU A 157 -7.18 13.90 -5.68
CA LEU A 157 -6.23 13.50 -4.64
C LEU A 157 -6.81 12.35 -3.80
N MET A 158 -8.05 12.49 -3.34
CA MET A 158 -8.74 11.49 -2.52
C MET A 158 -8.96 10.18 -3.30
N ASP A 159 -9.33 10.23 -4.58
CA ASP A 159 -9.46 9.04 -5.42
C ASP A 159 -8.12 8.26 -5.50
N SER A 160 -7.00 8.97 -5.66
CA SER A 160 -5.68 8.31 -5.65
C SER A 160 -5.35 7.70 -4.29
N LEU A 161 -5.65 8.37 -3.17
CA LEU A 161 -5.42 7.85 -1.83
C LEU A 161 -6.30 6.65 -1.51
N LEU A 162 -7.56 6.65 -1.96
CA LEU A 162 -8.47 5.52 -1.80
C LEU A 162 -7.94 4.29 -2.53
N LYS A 163 -7.45 4.44 -3.77
CA LYS A 163 -6.82 3.36 -4.53
C LYS A 163 -5.56 2.83 -3.83
N CYS A 164 -4.70 3.73 -3.34
CA CYS A 164 -3.53 3.35 -2.52
C CYS A 164 -3.93 2.49 -1.32
N ARG A 165 -4.94 2.95 -0.55
CA ARG A 165 -5.47 2.21 0.61
C ARG A 165 -6.06 0.86 0.22
N GLU A 166 -6.80 0.78 -0.88
CA GLU A 166 -7.40 -0.47 -1.37
C GLU A 166 -6.34 -1.51 -1.73
N CYS A 167 -5.23 -1.10 -2.36
CA CYS A 167 -4.11 -1.99 -2.66
C CYS A 167 -3.56 -2.70 -1.41
N LEU A 168 -3.49 -2.01 -0.28
CA LEU A 168 -2.95 -2.55 0.97
C LEU A 168 -4.01 -3.25 1.84
N SER A 169 -5.25 -2.77 1.84
CA SER A 169 -6.32 -3.29 2.70
C SER A 169 -7.06 -4.50 2.14
N LEU A 170 -7.18 -4.61 0.82
CA LEU A 170 -7.96 -5.66 0.17
C LEU A 170 -7.03 -6.59 -0.64
N PRO A 171 -6.58 -7.72 -0.07
CA PRO A 171 -5.82 -8.68 -0.85
C PRO A 171 -6.67 -9.18 -2.02
N LYS A 172 -6.13 -9.11 -3.25
CA LYS A 172 -6.81 -9.62 -4.44
C LYS A 172 -7.20 -11.08 -4.20
N ARG A 173 -8.50 -11.39 -4.29
CA ARG A 173 -8.99 -12.76 -4.16
C ARG A 173 -8.35 -13.61 -5.25
N LYS A 174 -7.58 -14.62 -4.85
CA LYS A 174 -7.07 -15.65 -5.75
C LYS A 174 -7.92 -16.90 -5.55
N SER A 175 -8.33 -17.54 -6.63
CA SER A 175 -8.92 -18.87 -6.51
C SER A 175 -7.86 -19.86 -6.04
N ILE A 176 -8.29 -21.01 -5.50
CA ILE A 176 -7.35 -22.09 -5.12
C ILE A 176 -6.59 -22.56 -6.37
N HIS A 177 -7.25 -22.61 -7.53
CA HIS A 177 -6.62 -22.96 -8.80
C HIS A 177 -5.48 -22.00 -9.16
N ASP A 178 -5.73 -20.69 -9.10
CA ASP A 178 -4.71 -19.66 -9.36
C ASP A 178 -3.53 -19.76 -8.39
N LEU A 179 -3.79 -20.22 -7.17
CA LEU A 179 -2.76 -20.38 -6.15
C LEU A 179 -1.86 -21.58 -6.46
N VAL A 180 -2.44 -22.72 -6.86
CA VAL A 180 -1.71 -23.96 -7.16
C VAL A 180 -0.91 -23.85 -8.46
N GLU A 181 -1.46 -23.18 -9.47
CA GLU A 181 -0.75 -22.94 -10.74
C GLU A 181 0.27 -21.80 -10.65
N ASN A 182 0.37 -21.12 -9.51
CA ASN A 182 1.27 -20.01 -9.35
C ASN A 182 2.73 -20.45 -9.48
N LYS A 183 3.41 -19.98 -10.53
CA LYS A 183 4.83 -20.22 -10.79
C LYS A 183 5.71 -19.82 -9.60
N SER A 184 5.27 -18.88 -8.76
CA SER A 184 5.98 -18.51 -7.53
C SER A 184 6.11 -19.66 -6.54
N LEU A 185 5.33 -20.75 -6.63
CA LEU A 185 5.53 -21.94 -5.80
C LEU A 185 6.79 -22.74 -6.19
N GLN A 186 7.31 -22.54 -7.40
CA GLN A 186 8.51 -23.26 -7.87
C GLN A 186 9.82 -22.68 -7.29
N ILE A 187 9.75 -21.53 -6.60
CA ILE A 187 10.92 -20.88 -6.03
C ILE A 187 11.36 -21.52 -4.70
N PHE A 188 10.61 -22.49 -4.17
CA PHE A 188 10.93 -23.13 -2.89
C PHE A 188 11.90 -24.31 -3.05
N ASN A 189 12.78 -24.50 -2.06
CA ASN A 189 13.71 -25.62 -1.95
C ASN A 189 13.89 -26.05 -0.49
N PRO A 190 13.54 -27.30 -0.11
CA PRO A 190 12.89 -28.33 -0.94
C PRO A 190 11.53 -27.86 -1.51
N PRO A 191 11.08 -28.40 -2.66
CA PRO A 191 9.79 -28.05 -3.23
C PRO A 191 8.66 -28.34 -2.24
N LEU A 192 7.60 -27.52 -2.29
CA LEU A 192 6.43 -27.73 -1.45
C LEU A 192 5.75 -29.08 -1.77
N PRO A 193 5.17 -29.76 -0.76
CA PRO A 193 4.31 -30.92 -0.98
C PRO A 193 3.13 -30.58 -1.92
N SER A 194 2.67 -31.55 -2.70
CA SER A 194 1.57 -31.36 -3.67
C SER A 194 0.22 -30.99 -3.02
N ASP A 195 0.04 -31.33 -1.75
CA ASP A 195 -1.13 -31.00 -0.93
C ASP A 195 -0.97 -29.67 -0.16
N ILE A 196 0.08 -28.89 -0.44
CA ILE A 196 0.35 -27.62 0.23
C ILE A 196 0.52 -26.49 -0.78
N ALA A 197 -0.23 -25.41 -0.58
CA ALA A 197 0.00 -24.15 -1.28
C ALA A 197 0.28 -23.03 -0.27
N VAL A 198 1.12 -22.07 -0.67
CA VAL A 198 1.47 -20.91 0.17
C VAL A 198 1.22 -19.60 -0.57
N SER A 199 0.91 -18.55 0.18
CA SER A 199 0.72 -17.21 -0.35
C SER A 199 1.26 -16.16 0.61
N PHE A 200 2.01 -15.21 0.07
CA PHE A 200 2.33 -13.97 0.76
C PHE A 200 1.48 -12.83 0.20
N TYR A 201 0.88 -12.05 1.09
CA TYR A 201 0.12 -10.85 0.76
C TYR A 201 0.16 -9.85 1.90
N ILE A 202 -0.19 -8.60 1.60
CA ILE A 202 -0.38 -7.55 2.59
C ILE A 202 -1.87 -7.48 2.95
N HIS A 203 -2.15 -7.37 4.24
CA HIS A 203 -3.48 -7.03 4.74
C HIS A 203 -3.34 -5.87 5.72
N THR A 204 -3.75 -4.68 5.28
CA THR A 204 -3.56 -3.42 5.98
C THR A 204 -2.07 -3.18 6.27
N SER A 205 -1.66 -3.21 7.54
CA SER A 205 -0.28 -3.01 7.98
C SER A 205 0.50 -4.31 8.23
N LYS A 206 -0.04 -5.47 7.82
CA LYS A 206 0.55 -6.79 8.14
C LYS A 206 0.95 -7.54 6.89
N LEU A 207 2.18 -8.05 6.89
CA LEU A 207 2.58 -9.13 6.00
C LEU A 207 1.95 -10.43 6.49
N VAL A 208 1.20 -11.10 5.62
CA VAL A 208 0.51 -12.35 5.91
C VAL A 208 1.10 -13.47 5.09
N LEU A 209 1.45 -14.56 5.77
CA LEU A 209 1.69 -15.86 5.15
C LEU A 209 0.45 -16.73 5.37
N ALA A 210 -0.23 -17.08 4.28
CA ALA A 210 -1.26 -18.10 4.29
C ALA A 210 -0.70 -19.43 3.78
N LEU A 211 -1.03 -20.50 4.48
CA LEU A 211 -0.72 -21.87 4.09
C LEU A 211 -2.04 -22.62 3.96
N TYR A 212 -2.23 -23.28 2.82
CA TYR A 212 -3.45 -24.00 2.47
C TYR A 212 -3.12 -25.49 2.38
N CYS A 213 -3.87 -26.31 3.11
CA CYS A 213 -3.81 -27.77 3.01
C CYS A 213 -4.92 -28.24 2.06
N LEU A 214 -4.53 -28.72 0.89
CA LEU A 214 -5.42 -29.21 -0.15
C LEU A 214 -5.75 -30.67 0.17
N HIS A 215 -6.99 -30.93 0.57
CA HIS A 215 -7.49 -32.30 0.68
C HIS A 215 -8.09 -32.68 -0.68
N HIS A 216 -7.62 -33.78 -1.24
CA HIS A 216 -8.32 -34.47 -2.33
C HIS A 216 -9.55 -35.21 -1.79
#